data_AF-A0A5P9PI11-F1
#
_entry.id   AF-A0A5P9PI11-F1
#
_cell.length_a   1.000
_cell.length_b   1.000
_cell.length_c   1.000
_cell.angle_alpha   90.00
_cell.angle_beta   90.00
_cell.angle_gamma   90.00
#
_symmetry.space_group_name_H-M   'P 1'
#
loop_
_entity.id
_entity.type
_entity.pdbx_description
1 polymer ?
#
loop_
_entity_poly.entity_id
_entity_poly.type
_entity_poly.pdbx_seq_one_letter_code
_entity_poly.pdbx_strand_id
1 'polypeptide(L)'
;MARVTRLARVSRGTFYLHYEDLPALAVDACAELLREAVDALHASTDPPSVLTELLGSVSARENVYRSLIGPGGGGPLGEALHGQLRERALAERRRRAETPGDEAIASAVAATFTGVLGGRLHGHVPGTDAEVATRIWTMVLALHRSG
;
A
#
# COMPACT_ATOMS: atom_id res chain seq x y z
N MET A 1 -20.31 21.40 27.57
CA MET A 1 -19.09 20.79 28.17
C MET A 1 -19.48 19.48 28.83
N ALA A 2 -18.62 18.46 28.72
CA ALA A 2 -18.76 17.06 29.19
C ALA A 2 -19.55 16.13 28.22
N ARG A 3 -18.91 15.47 27.25
CA ARG A 3 -17.92 14.35 27.34
C ARG A 3 -18.64 13.01 27.47
N VAL A 4 -18.94 12.43 26.31
CA VAL A 4 -19.44 11.05 26.16
C VAL A 4 -18.40 10.10 26.70
N THR A 5 -18.72 9.46 27.82
CA THR A 5 -17.96 8.35 28.38
C THR A 5 -18.43 7.02 27.80
N ARG A 6 -17.43 6.14 27.60
CA ARG A 6 -17.48 4.68 27.81
C ARG A 6 -17.52 3.80 26.55
N LEU A 7 -16.33 3.57 25.97
CA LEU A 7 -15.98 2.28 25.38
C LEU A 7 -15.01 1.58 26.33
N ALA A 8 -15.37 0.35 26.67
CA ALA A 8 -14.93 -0.37 27.84
C ALA A 8 -13.46 -0.83 27.79
N ARG A 9 -12.80 -0.71 28.96
CA ARG A 9 -11.75 -1.61 29.46
C ARG A 9 -10.46 -1.77 28.64
N VAL A 10 -9.71 -0.69 28.46
CA VAL A 10 -8.24 -0.84 28.41
C VAL A 10 -7.66 -0.08 29.59
N SER A 11 -7.25 -0.83 30.62
CA SER A 11 -6.56 -0.27 31.77
C SER A 11 -5.21 0.28 31.30
N ARG A 12 -4.77 1.40 31.88
CA ARG A 12 -3.52 2.12 31.54
C ARG A 12 -2.23 1.30 31.80
N GLY A 13 -2.33 0.04 32.21
CA GLY A 13 -1.20 -0.86 32.51
C GLY A 13 -0.66 -1.66 31.31
N THR A 14 -1.35 -1.70 30.18
CA THR A 14 -0.95 -2.49 28.99
C THR A 14 -0.46 -1.61 27.82
N PHE A 15 0.05 -0.42 28.14
CA PHE A 15 0.31 0.61 27.13
C PHE A 15 1.62 0.41 26.33
N TYR A 16 2.51 -0.51 26.75
CA TYR A 16 3.83 -0.69 26.13
C TYR A 16 4.07 -2.04 25.44
N LEU A 17 3.17 -3.01 25.54
CA LEU A 17 3.37 -4.36 24.96
C LEU A 17 2.69 -4.60 23.61
N HIS A 18 1.90 -3.65 23.09
CA HIS A 18 1.21 -3.79 21.80
C HIS A 18 1.72 -2.84 20.71
N TYR A 19 2.78 -2.06 20.97
CA TYR A 19 3.35 -1.17 19.95
C TYR A 19 4.14 -1.91 18.85
N GLU A 20 4.49 -3.19 19.04
CA GLU A 20 5.00 -4.05 17.97
C GLU A 20 3.86 -4.62 17.10
N ASP A 21 2.66 -4.83 17.68
CA ASP A 21 1.53 -5.42 16.97
C ASP A 21 0.67 -4.40 16.22
N LEU A 22 0.68 -3.13 16.63
CA LEU A 22 -0.09 -2.06 15.99
C LEU A 22 0.41 -1.75 14.56
N PRO A 23 1.73 -1.69 14.30
CA PRO A 23 2.26 -1.65 12.94
C PRO A 23 1.86 -2.90 12.16
N ALA A 24 1.95 -4.11 12.72
CA ALA A 24 1.58 -5.35 12.04
C ALA A 24 0.08 -5.42 11.69
N LEU A 25 -0.80 -4.97 12.59
CA LEU A 25 -2.25 -4.92 12.36
C LEU A 25 -2.65 -3.82 11.37
N ALA A 26 -1.97 -2.67 11.40
CA ALA A 26 -2.14 -1.62 10.41
C ALA A 26 -1.58 -2.04 9.04
N VAL A 27 -0.46 -2.77 9.02
CA VAL A 27 0.08 -3.43 7.84
C VAL A 27 -0.94 -4.40 7.27
N ASP A 28 -1.51 -5.31 8.07
CA ASP A 28 -2.49 -6.30 7.63
C ASP A 28 -3.80 -5.67 7.13
N ALA A 29 -4.27 -4.60 7.76
CA ALA A 29 -5.43 -3.84 7.29
C ALA A 29 -5.14 -3.06 6.01
N CYS A 30 -3.95 -2.44 5.89
CA CYS A 30 -3.51 -1.76 4.68
C CYS A 30 -3.27 -2.74 3.54
N ALA A 31 -2.73 -3.90 3.85
CA ALA A 31 -2.54 -5.05 2.99
C ALA A 31 -3.84 -5.58 2.41
N GLU A 32 -4.89 -5.70 3.23
CA GLU A 32 -6.21 -6.10 2.76
C GLU A 32 -6.82 -5.04 1.83
N LEU A 33 -6.75 -3.76 2.21
CA LEU A 33 -7.18 -2.65 1.35
C LEU A 33 -6.39 -2.61 0.03
N LEU A 34 -5.10 -2.92 0.07
CA LEU A 34 -4.25 -3.04 -1.11
C LEU A 34 -4.55 -4.27 -1.95
N ARG A 35 -4.95 -5.38 -1.32
CA ARG A 35 -5.40 -6.59 -1.99
C ARG A 35 -6.67 -6.33 -2.79
N GLU A 36 -7.65 -5.71 -2.16
CA GLU A 36 -8.88 -5.27 -2.82
C GLU A 36 -8.59 -4.24 -3.93
N ALA A 37 -7.65 -3.32 -3.68
CA ALA A 37 -7.24 -2.33 -4.67
C ALA A 37 -6.57 -2.96 -5.90
N VAL A 38 -5.67 -3.92 -5.71
CA VAL A 38 -4.98 -4.65 -6.79
C VAL A 38 -5.95 -5.54 -7.57
N ASP A 39 -6.94 -6.12 -6.91
CA ASP A 39 -7.96 -6.91 -7.61
C ASP A 39 -8.85 -6.04 -8.49
N ALA A 40 -9.25 -4.88 -7.98
CA ALA A 40 -9.94 -3.88 -8.78
C ALA A 40 -9.04 -3.29 -9.89
N LEU A 41 -7.73 -3.18 -9.64
CA LEU A 41 -6.70 -2.79 -10.62
C LEU A 41 -6.73 -3.75 -11.81
N HIS A 42 -6.68 -5.06 -11.60
CA HIS A 42 -6.65 -6.02 -12.71
C HIS A 42 -7.98 -6.17 -13.46
N ALA A 43 -9.10 -5.76 -12.87
CA ALA A 43 -10.41 -5.83 -13.49
C ALA A 43 -10.80 -4.59 -14.33
N SER A 44 -10.08 -3.47 -14.19
CA SER A 44 -10.45 -2.17 -14.78
C SER A 44 -9.56 -1.79 -15.97
N THR A 45 -10.12 -1.06 -16.95
CA THR A 45 -9.36 -0.37 -18.02
C THR A 45 -8.93 1.04 -17.64
N ASP A 46 -9.51 1.60 -16.57
CA ASP A 46 -9.26 2.95 -16.05
C ASP A 46 -8.55 2.90 -14.69
N PRO A 47 -7.81 3.97 -14.28
CA PRO A 47 -7.20 4.03 -12.96
C PRO A 47 -8.28 3.87 -11.89
N PRO A 48 -8.20 2.83 -11.04
CA PRO A 48 -9.32 2.47 -10.21
C PRO A 48 -9.50 3.47 -9.06
N SER A 49 -10.75 3.84 -8.78
CA SER A 49 -11.12 4.79 -7.72
C SER A 49 -10.54 4.39 -6.35
N VAL A 50 -10.42 3.09 -6.11
CA VAL A 50 -9.80 2.49 -4.92
C VAL A 50 -8.36 2.96 -4.67
N LEU A 51 -7.55 3.20 -5.72
CA LEU A 51 -6.19 3.71 -5.55
C LEU A 51 -6.23 5.17 -5.09
N THR A 52 -7.16 5.96 -5.61
CA THR A 52 -7.39 7.34 -5.18
C THR A 52 -7.87 7.39 -3.73
N GLU A 53 -8.81 6.51 -3.35
CA GLU A 53 -9.34 6.41 -1.99
C GLU A 53 -8.28 5.95 -0.97
N LEU A 54 -7.45 4.99 -1.36
CA LEU A 54 -6.31 4.54 -0.57
C LEU A 54 -5.33 5.69 -0.33
N LEU A 55 -4.92 6.39 -1.39
CA LEU A 55 -4.02 7.53 -1.29
C LEU A 55 -4.63 8.65 -0.44
N GLY A 56 -5.93 8.93 -0.58
CA GLY A 56 -6.64 9.88 0.28
C GLY A 56 -6.65 9.45 1.75
N SER A 57 -6.83 8.15 2.03
CA SER A 57 -6.78 7.60 3.39
C SER A 57 -5.38 7.66 3.99
N VAL A 58 -4.34 7.51 3.16
CA VAL A 58 -2.93 7.68 3.56
C VAL A 58 -2.63 9.17 3.83
N SER A 59 -3.01 10.06 2.92
CA SER A 59 -2.84 11.52 3.04
C SER A 59 -3.54 12.07 4.28
N ALA A 60 -4.72 11.57 4.62
CA ALA A 60 -5.44 11.96 5.84
C ALA A 60 -4.69 11.62 7.16
N ARG A 61 -3.72 10.69 7.09
CA ARG A 61 -2.94 10.19 8.25
C ARG A 61 -1.43 10.22 7.96
N GLU A 62 -1.00 11.21 7.17
CA GLU A 62 0.33 11.26 6.57
C GLU A 62 1.46 11.08 7.58
N ASN A 63 1.38 11.72 8.76
CA ASN A 63 2.42 11.61 9.79
C ASN A 63 2.63 10.18 10.30
N VAL A 64 1.55 9.39 10.40
CA VAL A 64 1.63 7.99 10.83
C VAL A 64 2.32 7.17 9.75
N TYR A 65 1.86 7.27 8.50
CA TYR A 65 2.44 6.53 7.39
C TYR A 65 3.88 6.93 7.07
N ARG A 66 4.22 8.22 7.17
CA ARG A 66 5.59 8.74 7.00
C ARG A 66 6.57 8.17 8.03
N SER A 67 6.10 7.85 9.24
CA SER A 67 6.94 7.22 10.27
C SER A 67 7.23 5.73 10.01
N LEU A 68 6.40 5.08 9.18
CA LEU A 68 6.46 3.64 8.91
C LEU A 68 6.98 3.31 7.51
N ILE A 69 6.92 4.27 6.58
CA ILE A 69 7.36 4.15 5.19
C ILE A 69 8.44 5.18 4.95
N GLY A 70 9.64 4.74 4.56
CA GLY A 70 10.77 5.60 4.25
C GLY A 70 10.68 6.30 2.87
N PRO A 71 11.59 7.24 2.56
CA PRO A 71 11.59 8.05 1.33
C PRO A 71 11.61 7.26 0.01
N GLY A 72 12.04 6.00 0.02
CA GLY A 72 12.02 5.09 -1.13
C GLY A 72 11.01 3.95 -1.03
N GLY A 73 10.05 4.02 -0.09
CA GLY A 73 9.09 2.94 0.12
C GLY A 73 9.59 1.79 1.00
N GLY A 74 10.74 1.93 1.66
CA GLY A 74 11.24 0.98 2.66
C GLY A 74 10.66 1.21 4.05
N GLY A 75 11.27 0.65 5.09
CA GLY A 75 10.74 0.71 6.47
C GLY A 75 9.70 -0.39 6.73
N PRO A 76 9.27 -0.58 7.98
CA PRO A 76 8.52 -1.77 8.38
C PRO A 76 7.22 -1.96 7.59
N LEU A 77 6.47 -0.88 7.36
CA LEU A 77 5.25 -0.97 6.56
C LEU A 77 5.56 -1.07 5.07
N GLY A 78 6.58 -0.37 4.58
CA GLY A 78 6.97 -0.40 3.16
C GLY A 78 7.47 -1.77 2.70
N GLU A 79 8.29 -2.45 3.52
CA GLU A 79 8.79 -3.79 3.27
C GLU A 79 7.68 -4.84 3.28
N ALA A 80 6.76 -4.76 4.25
CA ALA A 80 5.61 -5.65 4.30
C ALA A 80 4.69 -5.46 3.08
N LEU A 81 4.43 -4.20 2.70
CA LEU A 81 3.66 -3.87 1.50
C LEU A 81 4.30 -4.46 0.24
N HIS A 82 5.62 -4.27 0.10
CA HIS A 82 6.36 -4.78 -1.04
C HIS A 82 6.26 -6.30 -1.13
N GLY A 83 6.47 -7.00 -0.01
CA GLY A 83 6.38 -8.46 0.05
C GLY A 83 5.02 -8.98 -0.43
N GLN A 84 3.94 -8.44 0.13
CA GLN A 84 2.59 -8.89 -0.22
C GLN A 84 2.19 -8.57 -1.66
N LEU A 85 2.52 -7.36 -2.14
CA LEU A 85 2.24 -6.97 -3.52
C LEU A 85 3.01 -7.86 -4.51
N ARG A 86 4.27 -8.18 -4.21
CA ARG A 86 5.10 -9.07 -5.03
C ARG A 86 4.50 -10.47 -5.10
N GLU A 87 4.13 -11.05 -3.95
CA GLU A 87 3.50 -12.37 -3.89
C GLU A 87 2.21 -12.42 -4.69
N ARG A 88 1.36 -11.40 -4.56
CA ARG A 88 0.11 -11.32 -5.32
C ARG A 88 0.34 -11.18 -6.82
N ALA A 89 1.24 -10.29 -7.23
CA ALA A 89 1.58 -10.10 -8.63
C ALA A 89 2.15 -11.40 -9.24
N LEU A 90 2.98 -12.13 -8.51
CA LEU A 90 3.52 -13.42 -8.95
C LEU A 90 2.42 -14.49 -9.07
N ALA A 91 1.51 -14.58 -8.09
CA ALA A 91 0.39 -15.51 -8.13
C ALA A 91 -0.55 -15.24 -9.33
N GLU A 92 -0.80 -13.98 -9.65
CA GLU A 92 -1.60 -13.58 -10.80
C GLU A 92 -0.92 -13.96 -12.13
N ARG A 93 0.38 -13.74 -12.25
CA ARG A 93 1.12 -14.12 -13.46
C ARG A 93 1.12 -15.64 -13.66
N ARG A 94 1.39 -16.41 -12.60
CA ARG A 94 1.29 -17.89 -12.63
C ARG A 94 -0.08 -18.40 -13.07
N ARG A 95 -1.17 -17.69 -12.74
CA ARG A 95 -2.53 -18.05 -13.22
C ARG A 95 -2.71 -17.85 -14.73
N ARG A 96 -2.00 -16.89 -15.34
CA ARG A 96 -2.12 -16.56 -16.76
C ARG A 96 -1.21 -17.45 -17.63
N ALA A 97 0.02 -17.66 -17.20
CA ALA A 97 1.00 -18.65 -17.69
C ALA A 97 2.33 -18.41 -16.95
N GLU A 98 3.14 -19.45 -16.73
CA GLU A 98 4.51 -19.26 -16.21
C GLU A 98 5.44 -18.79 -17.34
N THR A 99 5.94 -17.56 -17.23
CA THR A 99 6.85 -16.95 -18.20
C THR A 99 8.18 -16.59 -17.54
N PRO A 100 9.33 -16.81 -18.21
CA PRO A 100 10.62 -16.31 -17.73
C PRO A 100 10.55 -14.79 -17.44
N GLY A 101 10.95 -14.38 -16.23
CA GLY A 101 10.94 -12.98 -15.82
C GLY A 101 9.76 -12.56 -14.94
N ASP A 102 8.80 -13.45 -14.68
CA ASP A 102 7.63 -13.17 -13.83
C ASP A 102 8.00 -12.66 -12.43
N GLU A 103 9.06 -13.20 -11.82
CA GLU A 103 9.52 -12.75 -10.50
C GLU A 103 10.08 -11.32 -10.53
N ALA A 104 10.81 -10.96 -11.58
CA ALA A 104 11.36 -9.63 -11.75
C ALA A 104 10.24 -8.61 -12.00
N ILE A 105 9.26 -8.95 -12.84
CA ILE A 105 8.08 -8.11 -13.09
C ILE A 105 7.25 -7.95 -11.82
N ALA A 106 6.99 -9.04 -11.08
CA ALA A 106 6.27 -8.99 -9.82
C ALA A 106 6.96 -8.10 -8.79
N SER A 107 8.30 -8.19 -8.69
CA SER A 107 9.08 -7.30 -7.82
C SER A 107 9.04 -5.84 -8.30
N ALA A 108 9.09 -5.59 -9.60
CA ALA A 108 9.03 -4.24 -10.16
C ALA A 108 7.66 -3.57 -9.94
N VAL A 109 6.57 -4.33 -10.04
CA VAL A 109 5.21 -3.86 -9.72
C VAL A 109 5.12 -3.45 -8.26
N ALA A 110 5.59 -4.31 -7.34
CA ALA A 110 5.60 -4.01 -5.91
C ALA A 110 6.45 -2.77 -5.58
N ALA A 111 7.67 -2.70 -6.11
CA ALA A 111 8.59 -1.59 -5.89
C ALA A 111 8.08 -0.26 -6.47
N THR A 112 7.37 -0.30 -7.59
CA THR A 112 6.73 0.89 -8.18
C THR A 112 5.69 1.45 -7.23
N PHE A 113 4.86 0.59 -6.65
CA PHE A 113 3.84 1.02 -5.72
C PHE A 113 4.44 1.64 -4.45
N THR A 114 5.34 0.91 -3.77
CA THR A 114 5.92 1.36 -2.50
C THR A 114 6.82 2.58 -2.68
N GLY A 115 7.61 2.62 -3.76
CA GLY A 115 8.49 3.74 -4.08
C GLY A 115 7.72 5.03 -4.35
N VAL A 116 6.62 4.98 -5.12
CA VAL A 116 5.79 6.16 -5.39
C VAL A 116 5.05 6.61 -4.14
N LEU A 117 4.57 5.68 -3.32
CA LEU A 117 3.92 5.99 -2.04
C LEU A 117 4.90 6.67 -1.06
N GLY A 118 6.10 6.12 -0.90
CA GLY A 118 7.16 6.72 -0.10
C GLY A 118 7.55 8.10 -0.64
N GLY A 119 7.78 8.21 -1.95
CA GLY A 119 8.07 9.48 -2.60
C GLY A 119 6.97 10.52 -2.37
N ARG A 120 5.69 10.14 -2.37
CA ARG A 120 4.59 11.05 -2.04
C ARG A 120 4.62 11.50 -0.59
N LEU A 121 4.71 10.57 0.36
CA LEU A 121 4.75 10.86 1.80
C LEU A 121 5.91 11.76 2.22
N HIS A 122 7.01 11.73 1.46
CA HIS A 122 8.22 12.51 1.71
C HIS A 122 8.38 13.71 0.76
N GLY A 123 7.34 14.05 -0.01
CA GLY A 123 7.30 15.27 -0.83
C GLY A 123 8.11 15.23 -2.13
N HIS A 124 8.59 14.06 -2.55
CA HIS A 124 9.31 13.85 -3.81
C HIS A 124 8.38 13.64 -5.01
N VAL A 125 7.15 13.20 -4.79
CA VAL A 125 6.14 12.98 -5.85
C VAL A 125 4.99 13.98 -5.70
N PRO A 126 4.97 15.08 -6.48
CA PRO A 126 3.93 16.10 -6.39
C PRO A 126 2.63 15.66 -7.08
N GLY A 127 1.51 16.26 -6.68
CA GLY A 127 0.20 16.11 -7.33
C GLY A 127 -0.92 15.76 -6.35
N THR A 128 -2.15 15.71 -6.86
CA THR A 128 -3.32 15.22 -6.13
C THR A 128 -3.31 13.70 -5.99
N ASP A 129 -4.14 13.15 -5.10
CA ASP A 129 -4.24 11.69 -4.92
C ASP A 129 -4.67 11.00 -6.22
N ALA A 130 -5.56 11.62 -7.00
CA ALA A 130 -6.02 11.10 -8.29
C ALA A 130 -4.92 11.10 -9.36
N GLU A 131 -4.10 12.15 -9.41
CA GLU A 131 -2.97 12.23 -10.35
C GLU A 131 -1.92 11.17 -10.03
N VAL A 132 -1.61 10.96 -8.74
CA VAL A 132 -0.67 9.93 -8.33
C VAL A 132 -1.23 8.52 -8.55
N ALA A 133 -2.50 8.27 -8.26
CA ALA A 133 -3.17 7.00 -8.57
C ALA A 133 -3.06 6.67 -10.06
N THR A 134 -3.34 7.66 -10.93
CA THR A 134 -3.23 7.51 -12.39
C THR A 134 -1.82 7.16 -12.84
N ARG A 135 -0.80 7.79 -12.25
CA ARG A 135 0.61 7.49 -12.55
C ARG A 135 0.98 6.07 -12.12
N ILE A 136 0.65 5.67 -10.89
CA ILE A 136 0.90 4.32 -10.37
C ILE A 136 0.27 3.29 -11.31
N TRP A 137 -1.01 3.48 -11.65
CA TRP A 137 -1.74 2.58 -12.55
C TRP A 137 -1.06 2.44 -13.92
N THR A 138 -0.68 3.56 -14.54
CA THR A 138 -0.03 3.57 -15.85
C THR A 138 1.30 2.81 -15.84
N MET A 139 2.10 2.99 -14.79
CA MET A 139 3.37 2.28 -14.62
C MET A 139 3.16 0.77 -14.40
N VAL A 140 2.20 0.40 -13.55
CA VAL A 140 1.87 -1.02 -13.30
C VAL A 140 1.37 -1.70 -14.59
N LEU A 141 0.52 -1.04 -15.37
CA LEU A 141 0.08 -1.56 -16.67
C LEU A 141 1.24 -1.70 -17.68
N ALA A 142 2.20 -0.78 -17.68
CA ALA A 142 3.37 -0.87 -18.54
C ALA A 142 4.26 -2.07 -18.16
N LEU A 143 4.47 -2.27 -16.85
CA LEU A 143 5.23 -3.42 -16.32
C LEU A 143 4.54 -4.77 -16.62
N HIS A 144 3.21 -4.82 -16.53
CA HIS A 144 2.47 -6.03 -16.91
C HIS A 144 2.58 -6.36 -18.39
N ARG A 145 2.77 -5.36 -19.26
CA ARG A 145 2.92 -5.53 -20.71
C ARG A 145 4.34 -5.88 -21.15
N SER A 146 5.34 -5.68 -20.29
CA SER A 146 6.76 -5.88 -20.66
C SER A 146 7.23 -7.34 -20.66
N GLY A 147 6.37 -8.30 -20.31
CA GLY A 147 6.67 -9.74 -20.41
C GLY A 147 5.41 -10.56 -20.44
#